data_AF-A0A0D6QFU3-F1
#
_entry.id   AF-A0A0D6QFU3-F1
#
_cell.length_a   1.000
_cell.length_b   1.000
_cell.length_c   1.000
_cell.angle_alpha   90.00
_cell.angle_beta   90.00
_cell.angle_gamma   90.00
#
_symmetry.space_group_name_H-M   'P 1'
#
loop_
_entity.id
_entity.type
_entity.pdbx_description
1 polymer ?
#
loop_
_entity_poly.entity_id
_entity_poly.type
_entity_poly.pdbx_seq_one_letter_code
_entity_poly.pdbx_strand_id
1 'polypeptide(L)'
;MIAPLTAVSSLVAAATVVVTHPRTIVVRPAPPPPRAVVVVPARPPPPPPPPPPMSRREAVERGYGWCGRSGYACVLVEVHPRAAVWDVHFRASRPGATGPLRVTFDRQTRALVEAVEPGPRAPPAR
;
A
#
# COMPACT_ATOMS: atom_id res chain seq x y z
N MET A 1 -44.27 21.62 -29.62
CA MET A 1 -45.10 22.81 -29.84
C MET A 1 -45.05 23.65 -28.57
N ILE A 2 -44.70 24.94 -28.71
CA ILE A 2 -45.04 26.06 -27.80
C ILE A 2 -44.20 26.18 -26.50
N ALA A 3 -43.11 26.96 -26.58
CA ALA A 3 -42.85 28.03 -25.59
C ALA A 3 -43.91 29.14 -25.82
N PRO A 4 -44.24 30.11 -24.91
CA PRO A 4 -43.30 30.94 -24.14
C PRO A 4 -43.92 31.58 -22.85
N LEU A 5 -43.42 32.77 -22.47
CA LEU A 5 -43.98 33.80 -21.56
C LEU A 5 -43.53 33.70 -20.09
N THR A 6 -43.18 34.75 -19.35
CA THR A 6 -42.93 36.19 -19.56
C THR A 6 -42.54 36.70 -18.17
N ALA A 7 -41.58 37.61 -18.05
CA ALA A 7 -41.65 38.66 -17.02
C ALA A 7 -40.77 39.83 -17.43
N VAL A 8 -41.46 40.86 -17.95
CA VAL A 8 -40.97 42.20 -18.25
C VAL A 8 -41.17 43.05 -17.00
N SER A 9 -40.18 43.88 -16.62
CA SER A 9 -40.34 45.12 -15.83
C SER A 9 -38.96 45.79 -15.72
N SER A 10 -38.57 46.74 -16.57
CA SER A 10 -38.99 48.16 -16.73
C SER A 10 -38.64 49.05 -15.54
N LEU A 11 -37.72 50.02 -15.75
CA LEU A 11 -37.64 51.40 -15.22
C LEU A 11 -36.27 52.01 -15.68
N VAL A 12 -36.19 52.77 -16.78
CA VAL A 12 -36.41 54.22 -16.98
C VAL A 12 -35.23 55.13 -16.55
N ALA A 13 -34.73 55.90 -17.56
CA ALA A 13 -34.02 57.20 -17.53
C ALA A 13 -32.67 57.30 -16.80
N ALA A 14 -31.68 58.10 -17.21
CA ALA A 14 -31.65 59.25 -18.12
C ALA A 14 -30.27 59.35 -18.80
N ALA A 15 -30.25 59.95 -19.99
CA ALA A 15 -29.02 60.35 -20.65
C ALA A 15 -28.43 61.58 -19.94
N THR A 16 -27.16 61.52 -19.59
CA THR A 16 -26.33 62.72 -19.40
C THR A 16 -25.07 62.55 -20.24
N VAL A 17 -25.06 63.25 -21.37
CA VAL A 17 -23.87 63.49 -22.16
C VAL A 17 -23.07 64.57 -21.44
N VAL A 18 -21.93 64.20 -20.86
CA VAL A 18 -20.90 65.17 -20.44
C VAL A 18 -19.76 65.06 -21.43
N VAL A 19 -19.69 66.05 -22.32
CA VAL A 19 -18.57 66.26 -23.24
C VAL A 19 -17.40 66.89 -22.46
N THR A 20 -16.23 66.82 -23.09
CA THR A 20 -14.98 67.54 -22.78
C THR A 20 -14.03 66.75 -21.89
N HIS A 21 -13.00 66.15 -22.51
CA HIS A 21 -11.58 66.48 -22.31
C HIS A 21 -10.82 65.92 -23.53
N PRO A 22 -9.88 66.67 -24.13
CA PRO A 22 -9.02 66.15 -25.19
C PRO A 22 -8.09 65.12 -24.57
N ARG A 23 -8.37 63.83 -24.76
CA ARG A 23 -7.48 62.76 -24.28
C ARG A 23 -6.42 62.48 -25.34
N THR A 24 -5.24 63.00 -25.04
CA THR A 24 -3.92 62.58 -25.46
C THR A 24 -3.88 61.13 -25.95
N ILE A 25 -3.45 60.92 -27.20
CA ILE A 25 -3.18 59.59 -27.73
C ILE A 25 -1.93 59.06 -27.04
N VAL A 26 -2.11 58.14 -26.09
CA VAL A 26 -1.00 57.36 -25.52
C VAL A 26 -0.74 56.18 -26.45
N VAL A 27 0.32 56.26 -27.24
CA VAL A 27 0.83 55.11 -28.01
C VAL A 27 1.48 54.15 -27.01
N ARG A 28 0.76 53.09 -26.62
CA ARG A 28 1.32 51.99 -25.83
C ARG A 28 2.17 51.10 -26.75
N PRO A 29 3.45 50.83 -26.42
CA PRO A 29 4.21 49.80 -27.11
C PRO A 29 3.50 48.45 -27.02
N ALA A 30 3.47 47.70 -28.14
CA ALA A 30 2.87 46.37 -28.18
C ALA A 30 3.57 45.45 -27.17
N PRO A 31 2.82 44.64 -26.39
CA PRO A 31 3.42 43.68 -25.49
C PRO A 31 4.23 42.65 -26.31
N PRO A 32 5.39 42.18 -25.80
CA PRO A 32 6.14 41.12 -26.45
C PRO A 32 5.26 39.86 -26.56
N PRO A 33 5.43 39.05 -27.61
CA PRO A 33 4.64 37.83 -27.77
C PRO A 33 4.83 36.92 -26.55
N PRO A 34 3.75 36.25 -26.09
CA PRO A 34 3.85 35.34 -24.97
C PRO A 34 4.83 34.22 -25.31
N ARG A 35 5.86 34.05 -24.47
CA ARG A 35 6.78 32.91 -24.57
C ARG A 35 5.97 31.64 -24.31
N ALA A 36 5.92 30.74 -25.28
CA ALA A 36 5.32 29.43 -25.09
C ALA A 36 6.12 28.67 -24.03
N VAL A 37 5.49 28.42 -22.88
CA VAL A 37 6.05 27.55 -21.83
C VAL A 37 5.72 26.12 -22.25
N VAL A 38 6.72 25.39 -22.70
CA VAL A 38 6.59 23.94 -22.96
C VAL A 38 6.52 23.25 -21.60
N VAL A 39 5.31 22.88 -21.19
CA VAL A 39 5.12 22.02 -20.01
C VAL A 39 5.49 20.60 -20.42
N VAL A 40 6.72 20.19 -20.08
CA VAL A 40 7.14 18.79 -20.23
C VAL A 40 6.49 18.00 -19.09
N PRO A 41 5.62 17.01 -19.37
CA PRO A 41 5.05 16.18 -18.32
C PRO A 41 6.18 15.38 -17.65
N ALA A 42 6.30 15.51 -16.33
CA ALA A 42 7.25 14.73 -15.54
C ALA A 42 6.89 13.24 -15.65
N ARG A 43 7.90 12.39 -15.93
CA ARG A 43 7.71 10.92 -15.87
C ARG A 43 7.35 10.51 -14.43
N PRO A 44 6.43 9.54 -14.25
CA PRO A 44 6.20 8.93 -12.95
C PRO A 44 7.50 8.37 -12.37
N PRO A 45 7.70 8.44 -11.04
CA PRO A 45 8.84 7.80 -10.40
C PRO A 45 8.81 6.28 -10.63
N PRO A 46 9.98 5.62 -10.70
CA PRO A 46 10.03 4.17 -10.79
C PRO A 46 9.35 3.51 -9.58
N PRO A 47 8.78 2.30 -9.74
CA PRO A 47 8.20 1.57 -8.62
C PRO A 47 9.27 1.24 -7.56
N PRO A 48 8.87 1.14 -6.28
CA PRO A 48 9.80 0.74 -5.23
C PRO A 48 10.34 -0.68 -5.49
N PRO A 49 11.57 -0.98 -5.07
CA PRO A 49 12.10 -2.34 -5.14
C PRO A 49 11.26 -3.30 -4.29
N PRO A 50 11.19 -4.59 -4.66
CA PRO A 50 10.52 -5.58 -3.83
C PRO A 50 11.20 -5.71 -2.46
N PRO A 51 10.44 -6.10 -1.41
CA PRO A 51 11.01 -6.32 -0.10
C PRO A 51 12.06 -7.46 -0.14
N PRO A 52 13.09 -7.40 0.72
CA PRO A 52 14.07 -8.46 0.80
C PRO A 52 13.42 -9.77 1.24
N PRO A 53 13.99 -10.92 0.81
CA PRO A 53 13.58 -12.22 1.32
C PRO A 53 13.71 -12.27 2.84
N MET A 54 12.78 -12.99 3.45
CA MET A 54 12.72 -13.30 4.86
C MET A 54 14.04 -13.89 5.36
N SER A 55 14.51 -13.38 6.49
CA SER A 55 15.77 -13.84 7.08
C SER A 55 15.60 -15.15 7.87
N ARG A 56 16.70 -15.87 8.13
CA ARG A 56 16.69 -17.05 9.00
C ARG A 56 16.15 -16.73 10.40
N ARG A 57 16.58 -15.59 10.97
CA ARG A 57 16.15 -15.14 12.30
C ARG A 57 14.64 -14.89 12.32
N GLU A 58 14.12 -14.20 11.32
CA GLU A 58 12.69 -13.95 11.17
C GLU A 58 11.89 -15.26 11.05
N ALA A 59 12.43 -16.29 10.37
CA ALA A 59 11.81 -17.62 10.30
C ALA A 59 11.69 -18.30 11.65
N VAL A 60 12.74 -18.24 12.45
CA VAL A 60 12.73 -18.77 13.82
C VAL A 60 11.72 -18.02 14.69
N GLU A 61 11.74 -16.69 14.67
CA GLU A 61 10.83 -15.84 15.44
C GLU A 61 9.36 -16.11 15.07
N ARG A 62 9.04 -16.20 13.77
CA ARG A 62 7.69 -16.56 13.32
C ARG A 62 7.31 -18.00 13.70
N GLY A 63 8.26 -18.93 13.68
CA GLY A 63 8.08 -20.30 14.13
C GLY A 63 7.71 -20.38 15.61
N TYR A 64 8.43 -19.67 16.49
CA TYR A 64 8.06 -19.55 17.90
C TYR A 64 6.70 -18.89 18.10
N GLY A 65 6.37 -17.86 17.30
CA GLY A 65 5.06 -17.24 17.30
C GLY A 65 3.93 -18.21 16.93
N TRP A 66 4.18 -19.11 15.96
CA TRP A 66 3.25 -20.18 15.62
C TRP A 66 3.09 -21.16 16.80
N CYS A 67 4.19 -21.61 17.40
CA CYS A 67 4.16 -22.50 18.57
C CYS A 67 3.29 -21.95 19.72
N GLY A 68 3.48 -20.68 20.08
CA GLY A 68 2.72 -20.03 21.15
C GLY A 68 1.22 -20.00 20.85
N ARG A 69 0.82 -19.67 19.61
CA ARG A 69 -0.59 -19.67 19.21
C ARG A 69 -1.20 -21.06 19.16
N SER A 70 -0.42 -22.08 18.82
CA SER A 70 -0.86 -23.47 18.75
C SER A 70 -0.80 -24.21 20.09
N GLY A 71 -0.41 -23.52 21.18
CA GLY A 71 -0.34 -24.08 22.53
C GLY A 71 0.83 -25.04 22.76
N TYR A 72 1.87 -24.99 21.93
CA TYR A 72 3.07 -25.81 22.08
C TYR A 72 4.18 -25.06 22.81
N ALA A 73 4.83 -25.73 23.76
CA ALA A 73 6.17 -25.39 24.19
C ALA A 73 7.16 -25.92 23.15
N CYS A 74 7.90 -25.02 22.49
CA CYS A 74 8.82 -25.37 21.42
C CYS A 74 10.27 -25.11 21.79
N VAL A 75 11.15 -26.02 21.36
CA VAL A 75 12.61 -25.86 21.38
C VAL A 75 13.10 -25.98 19.95
N LEU A 76 13.81 -24.96 19.45
CA LEU A 76 14.38 -25.00 18.11
C LEU A 76 15.38 -26.16 18.00
N VAL A 77 15.21 -26.98 16.98
CA VAL A 77 16.15 -28.04 16.61
C VAL A 77 17.03 -27.49 15.49
N GLU A 78 16.43 -27.19 14.34
CA GLU A 78 17.16 -26.83 13.13
C GLU A 78 16.35 -25.87 12.24
N VAL A 79 17.05 -25.21 11.31
CA VAL A 79 16.44 -24.35 10.30
C VAL A 79 17.15 -24.58 8.98
N HIS A 80 16.41 -24.97 7.96
CA HIS A 80 16.94 -25.24 6.63
C HIS A 80 16.44 -24.19 5.63
N PRO A 81 17.33 -23.48 4.92
CA PRO A 81 16.96 -22.75 3.73
C PRO A 81 16.66 -23.74 2.60
N ARG A 82 15.49 -23.60 1.98
CA ARG A 82 15.21 -24.16 0.66
C ARG A 82 15.12 -23.01 -0.34
N ALA A 83 14.94 -23.34 -1.62
CA ALA A 83 14.85 -22.37 -2.71
C ALA A 83 13.91 -21.20 -2.38
N ALA A 84 12.62 -21.49 -2.15
CA ALA A 84 11.60 -20.48 -1.87
C ALA A 84 11.06 -20.51 -0.43
N VAL A 85 11.49 -21.46 0.41
CA VAL A 85 10.93 -21.64 1.75
C VAL A 85 11.98 -21.73 2.84
N TRP A 86 11.59 -21.40 4.07
CA TRP A 86 12.29 -21.74 5.30
C TRP A 86 11.60 -22.93 5.95
N ASP A 87 12.32 -24.05 6.12
CA ASP A 87 11.86 -25.19 6.91
C ASP A 87 12.41 -25.06 8.33
N VAL A 88 11.53 -24.78 9.29
CA VAL A 88 11.88 -24.60 10.70
C VAL A 88 11.45 -25.84 11.48
N HIS A 89 12.41 -26.50 12.13
CA HIS A 89 12.19 -27.73 12.87
C HIS A 89 12.26 -27.45 14.37
N PHE A 90 11.22 -27.83 15.09
CA PHE A 90 11.14 -27.75 16.54
C PHE A 90 10.94 -29.13 17.14
N ARG A 91 11.37 -29.28 18.39
CA ARG A 91 10.78 -30.25 19.31
C ARG A 91 9.67 -29.53 20.04
N ALA A 92 8.44 -30.00 19.88
CA ALA A 92 7.25 -29.37 20.44
C ALA A 92 6.55 -30.31 21.42
N SER A 93 6.02 -29.74 22.51
CA SER A 93 5.23 -30.46 23.50
C SER A 93 4.02 -29.66 23.94
N ARG A 94 2.89 -30.34 24.08
CA ARG A 94 1.66 -29.86 24.70
C ARG A 94 0.96 -31.03 25.41
N PRO A 95 -0.05 -30.79 26.28
CA PRO A 95 -0.84 -31.88 26.82
C PRO A 95 -1.40 -32.77 25.70
N GLY A 96 -1.10 -34.08 25.75
CA GLY A 96 -1.57 -35.07 24.76
C GLY A 96 -0.74 -35.21 23.46
N ALA A 97 0.21 -34.31 23.17
CA ALA A 97 1.03 -34.41 21.96
C ALA A 97 2.47 -33.91 22.20
N THR A 98 3.44 -34.74 21.86
CA THR A 98 4.87 -34.41 21.96
C THR A 98 5.63 -35.03 20.80
N GLY A 99 6.54 -34.28 20.18
CA GLY A 99 7.34 -34.81 19.09
C GLY A 99 7.94 -33.73 18.18
N PRO A 100 8.40 -34.13 17.00
CA PRO A 100 8.91 -33.19 16.00
C PRO A 100 7.75 -32.35 15.44
N LEU A 101 8.00 -31.06 15.29
CA LEU A 101 7.14 -30.09 14.64
C LEU A 101 7.93 -29.47 13.49
N ARG A 102 7.35 -29.45 12.28
CA ARG A 102 7.91 -28.72 11.14
C ARG A 102 7.00 -27.57 10.77
N VAL A 103 7.56 -26.38 10.63
CA VAL A 103 6.83 -25.18 10.19
C VAL A 103 7.57 -24.61 8.98
N THR A 104 6.88 -24.52 7.84
CA THR A 104 7.43 -24.07 6.58
C THR A 104 6.86 -22.71 6.20
N PHE A 105 7.73 -21.73 5.96
CA PHE A 105 7.35 -20.37 5.57
C PHE A 105 7.85 -20.03 4.17
N ASP A 106 7.04 -19.34 3.38
CA ASP A 106 7.47 -18.76 2.12
C ASP A 106 8.44 -17.59 2.38
N ARG A 107 9.59 -17.61 1.71
CA ARG A 107 10.68 -16.64 1.94
C ARG A 107 10.34 -15.25 1.44
N GLN A 108 9.47 -15.09 0.46
CA GLN A 108 9.21 -13.78 -0.12
C GLN A 108 8.01 -13.10 0.56
N THR A 109 6.92 -13.86 0.72
CA THR A 109 5.64 -13.39 1.25
C THR A 109 5.53 -13.52 2.77
N ARG A 110 6.40 -14.33 3.41
CA ARG A 110 6.36 -14.65 4.85
C ARG A 110 5.10 -15.42 5.25
N ALA A 111 4.37 -15.96 4.28
CA ALA A 111 3.19 -16.77 4.50
C ALA A 111 3.59 -18.12 5.09
N LEU A 112 2.75 -18.64 5.99
CA LEU A 112 2.86 -20.04 6.42
C LEU A 112 2.39 -20.92 5.26
N VAL A 113 3.27 -21.80 4.80
CA VAL A 113 2.98 -22.76 3.72
C VAL A 113 2.46 -24.06 4.29
N GLU A 114 3.12 -24.58 5.33
CA GLU A 114 2.76 -25.85 5.95
C GLU A 114 3.15 -25.84 7.44
N ALA A 115 2.36 -26.51 8.26
CA ALA A 115 2.74 -26.88 9.62
C ALA A 115 2.40 -28.36 9.86
N VAL A 116 3.42 -29.18 10.08
CA VAL A 116 3.29 -30.61 10.38
C VAL A 116 3.44 -30.79 11.89
N GLU A 117 2.31 -30.93 12.58
CA GLU A 117 2.24 -31.06 14.03
C GLU A 117 2.80 -32.41 14.54
N PRO A 118 3.29 -32.47 15.78
CA PRO A 118 3.58 -33.71 16.45
C PRO A 118 2.35 -34.61 16.55
N GLY A 119 2.55 -35.92 16.32
CA GLY A 119 1.52 -36.92 16.56
C GLY A 119 1.11 -37.04 18.04
N PRO A 120 0.00 -37.76 18.32
CA PRO A 120 -0.43 -38.02 19.68
C PRO A 120 0.67 -38.72 20.47
N ARG A 121 0.81 -38.36 21.75
CA ARG A 121 1.76 -39.01 22.65
C ARG A 121 1.35 -40.48 22.80
N ALA A 122 2.31 -41.39 22.60
CA ALA A 122 2.09 -42.80 22.94
C ALA A 122 1.71 -42.94 24.42
N PRO A 123 0.75 -43.82 24.77
CA PRO A 123 0.40 -44.07 26.16
C PRO A 123 1.63 -44.57 26.94
N PRO A 124 1.75 -44.23 28.24
CA PRO A 124 2.83 -44.77 29.07
C PRO A 124 2.73 -46.31 29.11
N ALA A 125 3.87 -46.99 28.96
CA ALA A 125 3.95 -48.42 29.22
C ALA A 125 3.62 -48.67 30.70
N ARG A 126 2.74 -49.65 30.97
CA ARG A 126 2.36 -50.07 32.32
C ARG A 126 3.39 -50.99 32.93
#